data_AF-A0A0D8BM35-F1
#
_entry.id   AF-A0A0D8BM35-F1
#
_cell.length_a   1.000
_cell.length_b   1.000
_cell.length_c   1.000
_cell.angle_alpha   90.00
_cell.angle_beta   90.00
_cell.angle_gamma   90.00
#
_symmetry.space_group_name_H-M   'P 1'
#
loop_
_entity.id
_entity.type
_entity.pdbx_description
1 polymer ?
#
loop_
_entity_poly.entity_id
_entity_poly.type
_entity_poly.pdbx_seq_one_letter_code
_entity_poly.pdbx_strand_id
1 'polypeptide(L)'
;MATSTRPTMTRVGRPGQSLETEYQRARENQALVRRDRLTRQVPRIAARAAVVGFVLALVIGFGVGQPGIAIAVFFLVFLAWPAGIIIAAYGTAPDIESLREGAEAERRTARAIARLRRQGYIILHDRSVPYSEATIGHLVIGPGGVMVIGSDNSKGTVRYTKGGAICDGESLKPVIDRTSWLGGEVRSQVRAALPMLKIPVNPILVMVEANVLWSDGALDGVTIISIKDVANFIRKKPGRLNPGEVRQIIAAAERLFPAFSANRLADQVTVDRDQWLTLMDALRTIRERDGDASDMLDRLAQIEADLGRQADLSERTGMPLAVPGREAPAQAADLADDDPPDAAGPVTSIGLAAPGGGGARPRAGARRGRILAAVRPPRAAAAPPRNGAAGSVGDPPDSSPSGDAKPKPQPPADS
;
A
#
# COMPACT_ATOMS: atom_id res chain seq x y z
N MET A 1 -34.49 -2.89 -34.53
CA MET A 1 -33.70 -4.04 -34.04
C MET A 1 -32.72 -3.54 -33.00
N ALA A 2 -33.05 -3.69 -31.72
CA ALA A 2 -32.18 -3.25 -30.62
C ALA A 2 -31.13 -4.34 -30.36
N THR A 3 -29.88 -4.05 -30.71
CA THR A 3 -28.74 -4.91 -30.39
C THR A 3 -28.55 -4.90 -28.88
N SER A 4 -29.03 -5.97 -28.22
CA SER A 4 -28.77 -6.23 -26.82
C SER A 4 -27.27 -6.53 -26.66
N THR A 5 -26.48 -5.52 -26.33
CA THR A 5 -25.15 -5.72 -25.75
C THR A 5 -25.36 -6.40 -24.41
N ARG A 6 -25.13 -7.72 -24.37
CA ARG A 6 -24.96 -8.47 -23.12
C ARG A 6 -24.04 -7.68 -22.20
N PRO A 7 -24.39 -7.45 -20.93
CA PRO A 7 -23.44 -6.90 -19.98
C PRO A 7 -22.27 -7.89 -19.90
N THR A 8 -21.09 -7.46 -20.32
CA THR A 8 -19.84 -8.16 -20.00
C THR A 8 -19.81 -8.26 -18.49
N MET A 9 -20.10 -9.43 -17.92
CA MET A 9 -19.83 -9.68 -16.51
C MET A 9 -18.35 -9.35 -16.32
N THR A 10 -18.08 -8.20 -15.72
CA THR A 10 -16.75 -7.82 -15.28
C THR A 10 -16.32 -8.94 -14.35
N ARG A 11 -15.41 -9.80 -14.83
CA ARG A 11 -14.88 -10.91 -14.03
C ARG A 11 -14.03 -10.27 -12.93
N VAL A 12 -14.67 -9.93 -11.80
CA VAL A 12 -14.09 -9.21 -10.66
C VAL A 12 -13.10 -10.10 -9.92
N GLY A 13 -12.05 -9.51 -9.34
CA GLY A 13 -11.07 -10.23 -8.52
C GLY A 13 -10.05 -11.03 -9.34
N ARG A 14 -9.54 -10.43 -10.42
CA ARG A 14 -8.37 -10.96 -11.14
C ARG A 14 -7.08 -10.52 -10.44
N PRO A 15 -6.03 -11.34 -10.41
CA PRO A 15 -4.75 -10.94 -9.81
C PRO A 15 -4.13 -9.78 -10.58
N GLY A 16 -3.69 -8.73 -9.86
CA GLY A 16 -3.06 -7.54 -10.42
C GLY A 16 -4.02 -6.59 -11.16
N GLN A 17 -5.33 -6.67 -10.94
CA GLN A 17 -6.29 -5.84 -11.68
C GLN A 17 -6.27 -4.38 -11.25
N SER A 18 -6.12 -4.11 -9.95
CA SER A 18 -5.98 -2.77 -9.38
C SER A 18 -4.73 -2.06 -9.91
N LEU A 19 -3.58 -2.72 -9.83
CA LEU A 19 -2.31 -2.20 -10.36
C LEU A 19 -2.35 -1.98 -11.88
N GLU A 20 -2.97 -2.88 -12.64
CA GLU A 20 -3.15 -2.71 -14.09
C GLU A 20 -4.06 -1.52 -14.43
N THR A 21 -5.14 -1.34 -13.65
CA THR A 21 -6.06 -0.19 -13.84
C THR A 21 -5.36 1.12 -13.54
N GLU A 22 -4.56 1.17 -12.47
CA GLU A 22 -3.77 2.34 -12.11
C GLU A 22 -2.68 2.63 -13.15
N TYR A 23 -2.02 1.58 -13.68
CA TYR A 23 -1.09 1.70 -14.80
C TYR A 23 -1.74 2.36 -16.02
N GLN A 24 -2.94 1.90 -16.40
CA GLN A 24 -3.67 2.43 -17.55
C GLN A 24 -4.06 3.90 -17.33
N ARG A 25 -4.62 4.24 -16.15
CA ARG A 25 -4.95 5.64 -15.79
C ARG A 25 -3.72 6.54 -15.79
N ALA A 26 -2.62 6.10 -15.21
CA ALA A 26 -1.39 6.88 -15.18
C ALA A 26 -0.85 7.11 -16.60
N ARG A 27 -0.92 6.09 -17.47
CA ARG A 27 -0.48 6.17 -18.86
C ARG A 27 -1.35 7.11 -19.69
N GLU A 28 -2.67 7.09 -19.49
CA GLU A 28 -3.61 8.02 -20.12
C GLU A 28 -3.36 9.46 -19.66
N ASN A 29 -3.23 9.67 -18.35
CA ASN A 29 -2.89 10.98 -17.79
C ASN A 29 -1.57 11.51 -18.36
N GLN A 30 -0.56 10.66 -18.53
CA GLN A 30 0.69 11.06 -19.18
C GLN A 30 0.50 11.39 -20.66
N ALA A 31 -0.34 10.66 -21.39
CA ALA A 31 -0.65 11.00 -22.78
C ALA A 31 -1.33 12.38 -22.88
N LEU A 32 -2.24 12.70 -21.96
CA LEU A 32 -2.90 13.99 -21.87
C LEU A 32 -1.93 15.12 -21.51
N VAL A 33 -1.10 14.94 -20.48
CA VAL A 33 -0.08 15.92 -20.08
C VAL A 33 0.94 16.13 -21.19
N ARG A 34 1.35 15.07 -21.89
CA ARG A 34 2.24 15.17 -23.07
C ARG A 34 1.59 16.02 -24.15
N ARG A 35 0.32 15.78 -24.47
CA ARG A 35 -0.41 16.54 -25.49
C ARG A 35 -0.58 18.01 -25.12
N ASP A 36 -0.95 18.33 -23.88
CA ASP A 36 -1.09 19.73 -23.44
C ASP A 36 0.26 20.45 -23.40
N ARG A 37 1.30 19.79 -22.88
CA ARG A 37 2.66 20.34 -22.83
C ARG A 37 3.21 20.61 -24.23
N LEU A 38 3.05 19.66 -25.15
CA LEU A 38 3.50 19.82 -26.54
C LEU A 38 2.73 20.91 -27.27
N THR A 39 1.39 20.96 -27.14
CA THR A 39 0.57 21.95 -27.86
C THR A 39 0.76 23.38 -27.34
N ARG A 40 0.98 23.58 -26.03
CA ARG A 40 1.09 24.93 -25.45
C ARG A 40 2.52 25.43 -25.30
N GLN A 41 3.46 24.55 -24.92
CA GLN A 41 4.82 24.99 -24.57
C GLN A 41 5.77 24.99 -25.77
N VAL A 42 5.66 24.04 -26.70
CA VAL A 42 6.53 23.98 -27.89
C VAL A 42 6.43 25.25 -28.75
N PRO A 43 5.25 25.80 -29.10
CA PRO A 43 5.21 27.02 -29.90
C PRO A 43 5.78 28.24 -29.17
N ARG A 44 5.53 28.36 -27.85
CA ARG A 44 6.07 29.46 -27.04
C ARG A 44 7.59 29.40 -26.92
N ILE A 45 8.15 28.20 -26.76
CA ILE A 45 9.59 27.98 -26.65
C ILE A 45 10.26 28.13 -28.01
N ALA A 46 9.66 27.62 -29.09
CA ALA A 46 10.14 27.83 -30.45
C ALA A 46 10.18 29.33 -30.82
N ALA A 47 9.16 30.10 -30.43
CA ALA A 47 9.15 31.55 -30.62
C ALA A 47 10.30 32.24 -29.85
N ARG A 48 10.54 31.87 -28.58
CA ARG A 48 11.66 32.40 -27.79
C ARG A 48 13.02 32.00 -28.37
N ALA A 49 13.18 30.74 -28.78
CA ALA A 49 14.39 30.23 -29.40
C ALA A 49 14.67 30.92 -30.75
N ALA A 50 13.63 31.25 -31.53
CA ALA A 50 13.76 32.04 -32.74
C ALA A 50 14.27 33.45 -32.46
N VAL A 51 13.73 34.14 -31.44
CA VAL A 51 14.20 35.49 -31.06
C VAL A 51 15.65 35.45 -30.59
N VAL A 52 15.99 34.52 -29.68
CA VAL A 52 17.36 34.39 -29.15
C VAL A 52 18.35 33.99 -30.25
N GLY A 53 18.00 33.01 -31.07
CA GLY A 53 18.81 32.59 -32.20
C GLY A 53 19.02 33.72 -33.21
N PHE A 54 17.98 34.52 -33.49
CA PHE A 54 18.06 35.62 -34.45
C PHE A 54 18.98 36.74 -33.96
N VAL A 55 18.87 37.12 -32.68
CA VAL A 55 19.78 38.10 -32.06
C VAL A 55 21.22 37.60 -32.13
N LEU A 56 21.46 36.34 -31.79
CA LEU A 56 22.80 35.74 -31.83
C LEU A 56 23.36 35.69 -33.26
N ALA A 57 22.51 35.36 -34.25
CA ALA A 57 22.87 35.38 -35.66
C ALA A 57 23.23 36.78 -36.17
N LEU A 58 22.49 37.82 -35.76
CA LEU A 58 22.82 39.21 -36.12
C LEU A 58 24.18 39.64 -35.54
N VAL A 59 24.45 39.32 -34.27
CA VAL A 59 25.73 39.63 -33.63
C VAL A 59 26.91 38.94 -34.33
N ILE A 60 26.75 37.67 -34.71
CA ILE A 60 27.81 36.91 -35.40
C ILE A 60 27.95 37.37 -36.86
N GLY A 61 26.83 37.55 -37.56
CA GLY A 61 26.81 37.92 -38.98
C GLY A 61 27.38 39.31 -39.23
N PHE A 62 26.97 40.30 -38.43
CA PHE A 62 27.40 41.69 -38.58
C PHE A 62 28.63 42.05 -37.73
N GLY A 63 28.79 41.47 -36.54
CA GLY A 63 29.92 41.77 -35.66
C GLY A 63 31.20 41.04 -36.04
N VAL A 64 31.09 39.79 -36.51
CA VAL A 64 32.25 38.94 -36.86
C VAL A 64 32.42 38.81 -38.39
N GLY A 65 31.40 39.20 -39.17
CA GLY A 65 31.45 39.15 -40.64
C GLY A 65 31.32 37.73 -41.22
N GLN A 66 30.80 36.77 -40.44
CA GLN A 66 30.70 35.36 -40.82
C GLN A 66 29.23 34.93 -40.95
N PRO A 67 28.55 35.22 -42.06
CA PRO A 67 27.11 34.94 -42.22
C PRO A 67 26.80 33.43 -42.23
N GLY A 68 27.72 32.59 -42.71
CA GLY A 68 27.54 31.14 -42.69
C GLY A 68 27.46 30.56 -41.27
N ILE A 69 28.30 31.05 -40.36
CA ILE A 69 28.30 30.63 -38.95
C ILE A 69 27.04 31.14 -38.25
N ALA A 70 26.61 32.37 -38.54
CA ALA A 70 25.39 32.94 -37.99
C ALA A 70 24.15 32.09 -38.30
N ILE A 71 24.00 31.63 -39.55
CA ILE A 71 22.89 30.78 -39.97
C ILE A 71 22.94 29.42 -39.25
N ALA A 72 24.12 28.80 -39.16
CA ALA A 72 24.28 27.51 -38.49
C ALA A 72 23.91 27.58 -37.00
N VAL A 73 24.35 28.65 -36.30
CA VAL A 73 24.05 28.87 -34.88
C VAL A 73 22.56 29.13 -34.66
N PHE A 74 21.89 29.89 -35.55
CA PHE A 74 20.45 30.09 -35.51
C PHE A 74 19.69 28.76 -35.54
N PHE A 75 19.96 27.91 -36.54
CA PHE A 75 19.26 26.63 -36.68
C PHE A 75 19.60 25.67 -35.54
N LEU A 76 20.83 25.69 -35.02
CA LEU A 76 21.21 24.89 -33.87
C LEU A 76 20.38 25.25 -32.64
N VAL A 77 20.27 26.54 -32.28
CA VAL A 77 19.48 27.00 -31.13
C VAL A 77 17.99 26.76 -31.35
N PHE A 78 17.50 27.06 -32.56
CA PHE A 78 16.09 26.93 -32.93
C PHE A 78 15.61 25.47 -32.93
N LEU A 79 16.46 24.51 -33.30
CA LEU A 79 16.10 23.09 -33.33
C LEU A 79 16.42 22.37 -32.01
N ALA A 80 17.58 22.61 -31.41
CA ALA A 80 18.03 21.86 -30.23
C ALA A 80 17.17 22.13 -28.99
N TRP A 81 16.73 23.38 -28.80
CA TRP A 81 15.95 23.75 -27.62
C TRP A 81 14.55 23.10 -27.59
N PRO A 82 13.69 23.25 -28.63
CA PRO A 82 12.42 22.53 -28.65
C PRO A 82 12.61 21.01 -28.72
N ALA A 83 13.65 20.50 -29.41
CA ALA A 83 13.95 19.07 -29.41
C ALA A 83 14.25 18.54 -27.99
N GLY A 84 14.98 19.28 -27.15
CA GLY A 84 15.22 18.90 -25.76
C GLY A 84 13.95 18.76 -24.92
N ILE A 85 12.98 19.65 -25.13
CA ILE A 85 11.66 19.60 -24.47
C ILE A 85 10.87 18.37 -24.95
N ILE A 86 10.89 18.11 -26.25
CA ILE A 86 10.23 16.95 -26.87
C ILE A 86 10.82 15.67 -26.28
N ILE A 87 12.14 15.52 -26.27
CA ILE A 87 12.83 14.35 -25.70
C ILE A 87 12.50 14.17 -24.22
N ALA A 88 12.53 15.25 -23.43
CA ALA A 88 12.16 15.21 -22.01
C ALA A 88 10.69 14.82 -21.79
N ALA A 89 9.78 15.22 -22.68
CA ALA A 89 8.36 14.84 -22.62
C ALA A 89 8.14 13.35 -22.97
N TYR A 90 9.00 12.76 -23.79
CA TYR A 90 8.97 11.33 -24.15
C TYR A 90 9.73 10.42 -23.17
N GLY A 91 10.39 10.98 -22.15
CA GLY A 91 11.01 10.20 -21.08
C GLY A 91 10.02 9.22 -20.46
N THR A 92 10.43 7.96 -20.33
CA THR A 92 9.68 6.93 -19.61
C THR A 92 9.63 7.31 -18.14
N ALA A 93 8.43 7.54 -17.60
CA ALA A 93 8.29 7.71 -16.16
C ALA A 93 8.50 6.34 -15.48
N PRO A 94 9.60 6.14 -14.74
CA PRO A 94 9.90 4.86 -14.09
C PRO A 94 8.78 4.42 -13.11
N ASP A 95 8.00 5.38 -12.62
CA ASP A 95 6.89 5.17 -11.69
C ASP A 95 5.68 4.47 -12.33
N ILE A 96 5.43 4.67 -13.63
CA ILE A 96 4.33 3.97 -14.31
C ILE A 96 4.69 2.52 -14.57
N GLU A 97 5.92 2.27 -15.02
CA GLU A 97 6.39 0.92 -15.31
C GLU A 97 6.35 0.03 -14.06
N SER A 98 6.39 0.63 -12.87
CA SER A 98 6.11 -0.02 -11.60
C SER A 98 4.82 -0.77 -11.51
N LEU A 99 3.77 -0.12 -11.98
CA LEU A 99 2.42 -0.60 -11.79
C LEU A 99 2.24 -1.84 -12.68
N ARG A 100 2.82 -1.81 -13.88
CA ARG A 100 2.90 -2.96 -14.79
C ARG A 100 3.72 -4.11 -14.18
N GLU A 101 4.93 -3.83 -13.71
CA GLU A 101 5.80 -4.82 -13.04
C GLU A 101 5.13 -5.43 -11.80
N GLY A 102 4.43 -4.62 -11.00
CA GLY A 102 3.67 -5.06 -9.83
C GLY A 102 2.48 -5.94 -10.21
N ALA A 103 1.70 -5.55 -11.23
CA ALA A 103 0.60 -6.37 -11.74
C ALA A 103 1.10 -7.74 -12.26
N GLU A 104 2.25 -7.77 -12.94
CA GLU A 104 2.89 -9.02 -13.35
C GLU A 104 3.34 -9.88 -12.16
N ALA A 105 3.91 -9.25 -11.13
CA ALA A 105 4.33 -9.93 -9.90
C ALA A 105 3.13 -10.60 -9.22
N GLU A 106 2.00 -9.91 -9.09
CA GLU A 106 0.77 -10.51 -8.56
C GLU A 106 0.27 -11.69 -9.40
N ARG A 107 0.32 -11.60 -10.74
CA ARG A 107 -0.07 -12.70 -11.62
C ARG A 107 0.86 -13.91 -11.45
N ARG A 108 2.17 -13.69 -11.27
CA ARG A 108 3.14 -14.76 -10.99
C ARG A 108 2.84 -15.41 -9.64
N THR A 109 2.65 -14.63 -8.58
CA THR A 109 2.29 -15.14 -7.25
C THR A 109 0.99 -15.93 -7.30
N ALA A 110 -0.05 -15.41 -7.96
CA ALA A 110 -1.33 -16.10 -8.14
C ALA A 110 -1.18 -17.49 -8.79
N ARG A 111 -0.32 -17.61 -9.81
CA ARG A 111 0.00 -18.92 -10.42
C ARG A 111 0.70 -19.86 -9.44
N ALA A 112 1.64 -19.35 -8.65
CA ALA A 112 2.39 -20.15 -7.68
C ALA A 112 1.52 -20.70 -6.54
N ILE A 113 0.51 -19.93 -6.10
CA ILE A 113 -0.44 -20.32 -5.05
C ILE A 113 -1.66 -21.09 -5.59
N ALA A 114 -1.94 -21.05 -6.89
CA ALA A 114 -3.12 -21.72 -7.49
C ALA A 114 -3.22 -23.21 -7.16
N ARG A 115 -2.07 -23.90 -6.99
CA ARG A 115 -2.00 -25.31 -6.57
C ARG A 115 -2.65 -25.60 -5.21
N LEU A 116 -2.74 -24.59 -4.33
CA LEU A 116 -3.39 -24.72 -3.02
C LEU A 116 -4.90 -24.96 -3.16
N ARG A 117 -5.53 -24.54 -4.27
CA ARG A 117 -6.96 -24.80 -4.50
C ARG A 117 -7.31 -26.28 -4.50
N ARG A 118 -6.42 -27.12 -5.03
CA ARG A 118 -6.58 -28.59 -5.03
C ARG A 118 -6.49 -29.19 -3.63
N GLN A 119 -6.03 -28.42 -2.64
CA GLN A 119 -5.83 -28.82 -1.26
C GLN A 119 -6.89 -28.20 -0.32
N GLY A 120 -8.00 -27.72 -0.88
CA GLY A 120 -9.11 -27.16 -0.11
C GLY A 120 -8.94 -25.71 0.32
N TYR A 121 -7.91 -25.00 -0.18
CA TYR A 121 -7.78 -23.56 0.06
C TYR A 121 -8.61 -22.75 -0.94
N ILE A 122 -9.27 -21.72 -0.44
CA ILE A 122 -9.89 -20.67 -1.27
C ILE A 122 -8.92 -19.50 -1.40
N ILE A 123 -8.87 -18.91 -2.59
CA ILE A 123 -7.97 -17.79 -2.92
C ILE A 123 -8.79 -16.67 -3.52
N LEU A 124 -8.89 -15.58 -2.78
CA LEU A 124 -9.55 -14.35 -3.18
C LEU A 124 -8.47 -13.35 -3.63
N HIS A 125 -8.43 -13.03 -4.92
CA HIS A 125 -7.45 -12.08 -5.46
C HIS A 125 -8.01 -10.66 -5.47
N ASP A 126 -7.12 -9.69 -5.28
CA ASP A 126 -7.34 -8.25 -5.45
C ASP A 126 -8.59 -7.78 -4.72
N ARG A 127 -8.51 -7.79 -3.38
CA ARG A 127 -9.62 -7.42 -2.50
C ARG A 127 -9.46 -5.99 -2.03
N SER A 128 -10.57 -5.24 -2.01
CA SER A 128 -10.61 -3.88 -1.49
C SER A 128 -10.61 -3.89 0.03
N VAL A 129 -9.82 -3.01 0.64
CA VAL A 129 -9.90 -2.76 2.09
C VAL A 129 -10.94 -1.67 2.34
N PRO A 130 -11.94 -1.88 3.21
CA PRO A 130 -12.90 -0.84 3.57
C PRO A 130 -12.20 0.42 4.11
N TYR A 131 -12.74 1.60 3.78
CA TYR A 131 -12.23 2.90 4.24
C TYR A 131 -10.76 3.18 3.87
N SER A 132 -10.21 2.46 2.89
CA SER A 132 -8.86 2.64 2.39
C SER A 132 -8.79 2.47 0.87
N GLU A 133 -7.85 3.18 0.25
CA GLU A 133 -7.51 2.96 -1.16
C GLU A 133 -6.67 1.69 -1.36
N ALA A 134 -6.14 1.10 -0.28
CA ALA A 134 -5.34 -0.10 -0.35
C ALA A 134 -6.12 -1.31 -0.85
N THR A 135 -5.41 -2.17 -1.58
CA THR A 135 -5.90 -3.47 -2.02
C THR A 135 -5.02 -4.58 -1.45
N ILE A 136 -5.67 -5.70 -1.13
CA ILE A 136 -5.02 -6.94 -0.74
C ILE A 136 -4.76 -7.72 -2.01
N GLY A 137 -3.49 -7.95 -2.35
CA GLY A 137 -3.10 -8.70 -3.54
C GLY A 137 -3.75 -10.08 -3.57
N HIS A 138 -3.49 -10.93 -2.56
CA HIS A 138 -4.21 -12.20 -2.41
C HIS A 138 -4.55 -12.52 -0.96
N LEU A 139 -5.78 -12.96 -0.73
CA LEU A 139 -6.25 -13.50 0.54
C LEU A 139 -6.48 -15.00 0.37
N VAL A 140 -5.65 -15.80 1.03
CA VAL A 140 -5.73 -17.28 0.98
C VAL A 140 -6.35 -17.77 2.28
N ILE A 141 -7.39 -18.59 2.20
CA ILE A 141 -8.17 -19.04 3.35
C ILE A 141 -8.25 -20.56 3.31
N GLY A 142 -7.92 -21.22 4.41
CA GLY A 142 -8.01 -22.68 4.53
C GLY A 142 -7.71 -23.17 5.95
N PRO A 143 -7.40 -24.47 6.12
CA PRO A 143 -7.22 -25.08 7.44
C PRO A 143 -6.12 -24.40 8.29
N GLY A 144 -5.08 -23.87 7.63
CA GLY A 144 -3.97 -23.17 8.28
C GLY A 144 -4.26 -21.73 8.70
N GLY A 145 -5.47 -21.22 8.47
CA GLY A 145 -5.85 -19.83 8.75
C GLY A 145 -6.08 -18.98 7.52
N VAL A 146 -5.91 -17.68 7.72
CA VAL A 146 -5.95 -16.65 6.68
C VAL A 146 -4.53 -16.18 6.41
N MET A 147 -4.12 -16.17 5.14
CA MET A 147 -2.85 -15.61 4.70
C MET A 147 -3.10 -14.37 3.84
N VAL A 148 -2.50 -13.25 4.25
CA VAL A 148 -2.55 -11.98 3.53
C VAL A 148 -1.26 -11.86 2.74
N ILE A 149 -1.34 -12.01 1.42
CA ILE A 149 -0.17 -12.14 0.55
C ILE A 149 0.00 -10.87 -0.28
N GLY A 150 1.15 -10.21 -0.09
CA GLY A 150 1.67 -9.17 -0.98
C GLY A 150 2.73 -9.74 -1.92
N SER A 151 2.89 -9.12 -3.09
CA SER A 151 3.92 -9.49 -4.07
C SER A 151 4.91 -8.33 -4.25
N ASP A 152 6.20 -8.62 -4.19
CA ASP A 152 7.27 -7.67 -4.49
C ASP A 152 8.17 -8.18 -5.62
N ASN A 153 8.48 -7.30 -6.57
CA ASN A 153 9.21 -7.65 -7.79
C ASN A 153 10.70 -7.26 -7.73
N SER A 154 11.23 -6.96 -6.54
CA SER A 154 12.66 -6.67 -6.38
C SER A 154 13.50 -7.87 -6.80
N LYS A 155 14.65 -7.59 -7.42
CA LYS A 155 15.58 -8.59 -7.93
C LYS A 155 16.78 -8.72 -6.99
N GLY A 156 17.42 -9.88 -7.02
CA GLY A 156 18.67 -10.12 -6.29
C GLY A 156 18.50 -10.99 -5.07
N THR A 157 19.11 -10.61 -3.94
CA THR A 157 19.06 -11.40 -2.70
C THR A 157 18.59 -10.57 -1.53
N VAL A 158 17.58 -11.09 -0.82
CA VAL A 158 17.12 -10.49 0.43
C VAL A 158 18.13 -10.75 1.54
N ARG A 159 18.51 -9.69 2.24
CA ARG A 159 19.40 -9.71 3.40
C ARG A 159 18.70 -9.06 4.58
N TYR A 160 18.68 -9.75 5.71
CA TYR A 160 18.16 -9.20 6.96
C TYR A 160 19.22 -8.29 7.62
N THR A 161 18.76 -7.20 8.21
CA THR A 161 19.57 -6.17 8.87
C THR A 161 18.90 -5.78 10.19
N LYS A 162 19.62 -5.04 11.06
CA LYS A 162 19.03 -4.56 12.33
C LYS A 162 17.79 -3.67 12.14
N GLY A 163 17.70 -2.96 11.01
CA GLY A 163 16.59 -2.04 10.70
C GLY A 163 15.51 -2.62 9.81
N GLY A 164 15.53 -3.93 9.52
CA GLY A 164 14.56 -4.60 8.65
C GLY A 164 15.23 -5.50 7.61
N ALA A 165 14.69 -5.55 6.39
CA ALA A 165 15.28 -6.32 5.29
C ALA A 165 15.64 -5.40 4.12
N ILE A 166 16.72 -5.74 3.42
CA ILE A 166 17.16 -5.07 2.20
C ILE A 166 17.24 -6.06 1.04
N CYS A 167 16.99 -5.61 -0.18
CA CYS A 167 17.19 -6.37 -1.41
C CYS A 167 18.14 -5.57 -2.31
N ASP A 168 19.33 -6.12 -2.61
CA ASP A 168 20.35 -5.47 -3.44
C ASP A 168 20.67 -4.00 -3.10
N GLY A 169 20.61 -3.67 -1.81
CA GLY A 169 20.92 -2.34 -1.26
C GLY A 169 19.69 -1.43 -1.07
N GLU A 170 18.50 -1.92 -1.40
CA GLU A 170 17.24 -1.18 -1.24
C GLU A 170 16.45 -1.68 -0.03
N SER A 171 15.85 -0.76 0.72
CA SER A 171 15.06 -1.12 1.90
C SER A 171 13.70 -1.69 1.51
N LEU A 172 13.37 -2.87 2.06
CA LEU A 172 12.04 -3.49 1.93
C LEU A 172 11.05 -2.98 2.98
N LYS A 173 11.49 -2.10 3.90
CA LYS A 173 10.67 -1.62 5.02
C LYS A 173 9.29 -1.08 4.59
N PRO A 174 9.16 -0.22 3.55
CA PRO A 174 7.84 0.29 3.14
C PRO A 174 6.85 -0.83 2.75
N VAL A 175 7.35 -1.87 2.09
CA VAL A 175 6.53 -2.99 1.61
C VAL A 175 6.18 -3.94 2.76
N ILE A 176 7.10 -4.13 3.70
CA ILE A 176 6.87 -4.87 4.94
C ILE A 176 5.84 -4.16 5.81
N ASP A 177 5.99 -2.86 6.05
CA ASP A 177 5.06 -2.06 6.85
C ASP A 177 3.64 -2.10 6.25
N ARG A 178 3.52 -1.95 4.92
CA ARG A 178 2.24 -2.10 4.21
C ARG A 178 1.64 -3.50 4.40
N THR A 179 2.45 -4.56 4.26
CA THR A 179 1.97 -5.95 4.40
C THR A 179 1.56 -6.25 5.84
N SER A 180 2.30 -5.73 6.82
CA SER A 180 1.97 -5.84 8.24
C SER A 180 0.65 -5.14 8.56
N TRP A 181 0.47 -3.91 8.07
CA TRP A 181 -0.77 -3.15 8.24
C TRP A 181 -1.98 -3.86 7.62
N LEU A 182 -1.88 -4.33 6.37
CA LEU A 182 -2.95 -5.13 5.72
C LEU A 182 -3.28 -6.38 6.53
N GLY A 183 -2.26 -7.04 7.06
CA GLY A 183 -2.39 -8.16 7.98
C GLY A 183 -3.15 -7.83 9.26
N GLY A 184 -2.85 -6.68 9.85
CA GLY A 184 -3.54 -6.14 11.02
C GLY A 184 -5.00 -5.82 10.73
N GLU A 185 -5.27 -5.20 9.59
CA GLU A 185 -6.63 -4.82 9.17
C GLU A 185 -7.51 -6.04 8.93
N VAL A 186 -7.00 -7.03 8.18
CA VAL A 186 -7.69 -8.31 7.98
C VAL A 186 -7.96 -9.00 9.31
N ARG A 187 -6.97 -9.03 10.21
CA ARG A 187 -7.12 -9.63 11.54
C ARG A 187 -8.20 -8.91 12.36
N SER A 188 -8.19 -7.58 12.37
CA SER A 188 -9.14 -6.77 13.12
C SER A 188 -10.57 -7.02 12.64
N GLN A 189 -10.83 -6.88 11.33
CA GLN A 189 -12.18 -7.01 10.80
C GLN A 189 -12.72 -8.44 10.86
N VAL A 190 -11.88 -9.44 10.56
CA VAL A 190 -12.30 -10.85 10.65
C VAL A 190 -12.59 -11.23 12.11
N ARG A 191 -11.77 -10.77 13.07
CA ARG A 191 -12.02 -10.98 14.50
C ARG A 191 -13.30 -10.29 14.97
N ALA A 192 -13.57 -9.08 14.50
CA ALA A 192 -14.80 -8.36 14.83
C ALA A 192 -16.05 -9.06 14.27
N ALA A 193 -15.96 -9.63 13.07
CA ALA A 193 -17.07 -10.35 12.44
C ALA A 193 -17.29 -11.76 13.01
N LEU A 194 -16.23 -12.42 13.49
CA LEU A 194 -16.26 -13.79 14.01
C LEU A 194 -15.56 -13.87 15.38
N PRO A 195 -16.12 -13.21 16.43
CA PRO A 195 -15.44 -13.05 17.72
C PRO A 195 -15.19 -14.36 18.46
N MET A 196 -15.99 -15.40 18.19
CA MET A 196 -15.89 -16.71 18.84
C MET A 196 -14.78 -17.60 18.23
N LEU A 197 -14.25 -17.27 17.05
CA LEU A 197 -13.25 -18.08 16.36
C LEU A 197 -11.84 -17.52 16.56
N LYS A 198 -10.90 -18.37 16.98
CA LYS A 198 -9.47 -18.02 17.03
C LYS A 198 -8.83 -18.21 15.65
N ILE A 199 -8.89 -17.16 14.83
CA ILE A 199 -8.46 -17.21 13.43
C ILE A 199 -7.00 -16.74 13.30
N PRO A 200 -6.04 -17.62 12.95
CA PRO A 200 -4.67 -17.20 12.71
C PRO A 200 -4.57 -16.43 11.39
N VAL A 201 -4.14 -15.17 11.46
CA VAL A 201 -3.88 -14.32 10.29
C VAL A 201 -2.37 -14.15 10.11
N ASN A 202 -1.85 -14.57 8.96
CA ASN A 202 -0.42 -14.58 8.65
C ASN A 202 -0.16 -13.64 7.46
N PRO A 203 0.46 -12.47 7.67
CA PRO A 203 0.93 -11.61 6.60
C PRO A 203 2.18 -12.23 5.95
N ILE A 204 2.21 -12.30 4.62
CA ILE A 204 3.30 -12.90 3.84
C ILE A 204 3.68 -11.94 2.72
N LEU A 205 4.96 -11.58 2.66
CA LEU A 205 5.54 -10.85 1.54
C LEU A 205 6.27 -11.83 0.62
N VAL A 206 5.74 -12.02 -0.59
CA VAL A 206 6.33 -12.89 -1.60
C VAL A 206 7.29 -12.10 -2.47
N MET A 207 8.56 -12.46 -2.38
CA MET A 207 9.60 -11.99 -3.29
C MET A 207 9.51 -12.81 -4.58
N VAL A 208 9.14 -12.16 -5.67
CA VAL A 208 8.87 -12.82 -6.96
C VAL A 208 10.17 -13.12 -7.71
N GLU A 209 11.09 -12.16 -7.76
CA GLU A 209 12.35 -12.28 -8.50
C GLU A 209 13.58 -12.42 -7.60
N ALA A 210 13.49 -12.00 -6.33
CA ALA A 210 14.60 -12.11 -5.38
C ALA A 210 14.63 -13.49 -4.69
N ASN A 211 15.85 -13.94 -4.42
CA ASN A 211 16.08 -15.12 -3.58
C ASN A 211 16.05 -14.73 -2.11
N VAL A 212 15.33 -15.51 -1.31
CA VAL A 212 15.26 -15.39 0.16
C VAL A 212 16.01 -16.58 0.75
N LEU A 213 17.13 -16.33 1.44
CA LEU A 213 17.98 -17.40 1.98
C LEU A 213 17.35 -18.09 3.21
N TRP A 214 16.65 -17.32 4.05
CA TRP A 214 16.07 -17.79 5.31
C TRP A 214 14.62 -17.31 5.38
N SER A 215 13.66 -18.23 5.54
CA SER A 215 12.21 -17.96 5.51
C SER A 215 11.48 -18.37 6.80
N ASP A 216 12.26 -18.65 7.84
CA ASP A 216 11.84 -19.14 9.15
C ASP A 216 11.51 -18.03 10.16
N GLY A 217 11.82 -16.77 9.83
CA GLY A 217 11.53 -15.59 10.66
C GLY A 217 10.42 -14.70 10.09
N ALA A 218 9.65 -14.08 10.99
CA ALA A 218 8.75 -12.98 10.66
C ALA A 218 9.39 -11.64 11.07
N LEU A 219 9.40 -10.67 10.16
CA LEU A 219 9.87 -9.31 10.41
C LEU A 219 8.65 -8.40 10.53
N ASP A 220 8.48 -7.72 11.66
CA ASP A 220 7.29 -6.92 11.97
C ASP A 220 5.96 -7.70 11.78
N GLY A 221 5.99 -9.00 12.09
CA GLY A 221 4.87 -9.91 11.91
C GLY A 221 4.64 -10.40 10.47
N VAL A 222 5.51 -10.05 9.52
CA VAL A 222 5.44 -10.44 8.10
C VAL A 222 6.47 -11.51 7.79
N THR A 223 6.03 -12.63 7.22
CA THR A 223 6.97 -13.64 6.69
C THR A 223 7.40 -13.25 5.27
N ILE A 224 8.70 -13.06 5.07
CA ILE A 224 9.28 -12.82 3.74
C ILE A 224 9.68 -14.16 3.13
N ILE A 225 9.23 -14.46 1.92
CA ILE A 225 9.45 -15.77 1.30
C ILE A 225 9.63 -15.67 -0.21
N SER A 226 10.37 -16.60 -0.81
CA SER A 226 10.45 -16.71 -2.26
C SER A 226 9.13 -17.23 -2.86
N ILE A 227 8.85 -16.86 -4.11
CA ILE A 227 7.69 -17.37 -4.85
C ILE A 227 7.69 -18.91 -4.99
N LYS A 228 8.86 -19.55 -4.97
CA LYS A 228 8.96 -21.02 -5.11
C LYS A 228 8.44 -21.74 -3.87
N ASP A 229 8.66 -21.13 -2.71
CA ASP A 229 8.42 -21.73 -1.40
C ASP A 229 7.03 -21.40 -0.82
N VAL A 230 6.40 -20.30 -1.27
CA VAL A 230 5.14 -19.78 -0.70
C VAL A 230 4.05 -20.84 -0.49
N ALA A 231 3.75 -21.66 -1.49
CA ALA A 231 2.67 -22.63 -1.36
C ALA A 231 3.05 -23.83 -0.46
N ASN A 232 4.33 -24.21 -0.45
CA ASN A 232 4.82 -25.24 0.46
C ASN A 232 4.78 -24.74 1.91
N PHE A 233 5.14 -23.48 2.13
CA PHE A 233 5.05 -22.82 3.42
C PHE A 233 3.62 -22.74 3.94
N ILE A 234 2.67 -22.30 3.09
CA ILE A 234 1.25 -22.26 3.44
C ILE A 234 0.72 -23.66 3.78
N ARG A 235 1.08 -24.68 2.99
CA ARG A 235 0.66 -26.06 3.24
C ARG A 235 1.15 -26.62 4.57
N LYS A 236 2.35 -26.24 5.01
CA LYS A 236 2.96 -26.72 6.27
C LYS A 236 2.35 -26.08 7.53
N LYS A 237 1.51 -25.06 7.41
CA LYS A 237 0.85 -24.45 8.57
C LYS A 237 -0.10 -25.48 9.20
N PRO A 238 -0.13 -25.58 10.55
CA PRO A 238 -0.99 -26.55 11.23
C PRO A 238 -2.46 -26.27 10.92
N GLY A 239 -3.21 -27.30 10.56
CA GLY A 239 -4.65 -27.22 10.33
C GLY A 239 -5.39 -27.02 11.65
N ARG A 240 -5.57 -25.76 12.06
CA ARG A 240 -6.25 -25.40 13.32
C ARG A 240 -7.74 -25.16 13.14
N LEU A 241 -8.19 -24.97 11.90
CA LEU A 241 -9.57 -24.65 11.57
C LEU A 241 -10.28 -25.83 10.94
N ASN A 242 -11.50 -26.10 11.39
CA ASN A 242 -12.37 -27.10 10.80
C ASN A 242 -13.00 -26.60 9.49
N PRO A 243 -13.52 -27.49 8.61
CA PRO A 243 -14.09 -27.07 7.33
C PRO A 243 -15.30 -26.11 7.44
N GLY A 244 -16.07 -26.19 8.54
CA GLY A 244 -17.20 -25.29 8.79
C GLY A 244 -16.75 -23.87 9.12
N GLU A 245 -15.74 -23.75 9.99
CA GLU A 245 -15.09 -22.48 10.34
C GLU A 245 -14.45 -21.85 9.11
N VAL A 246 -13.75 -22.63 8.28
CA VAL A 246 -13.17 -22.13 7.02
C VAL A 246 -14.25 -21.54 6.12
N ARG A 247 -15.43 -22.17 6.01
CA ARG A 247 -16.56 -21.62 5.23
C ARG A 247 -17.10 -20.32 5.81
N GLN A 248 -17.23 -20.22 7.13
CA GLN A 248 -17.65 -18.97 7.79
C GLN A 248 -16.65 -17.83 7.52
N ILE A 249 -15.36 -18.14 7.58
CA ILE A 249 -14.29 -17.17 7.31
C ILE A 249 -14.32 -16.73 5.85
N ILE A 250 -14.55 -17.64 4.90
CA ILE A 250 -14.69 -17.29 3.47
C ILE A 250 -15.86 -16.33 3.27
N ALA A 251 -17.04 -16.66 3.81
CA ALA A 251 -18.22 -15.82 3.68
C ALA A 251 -18.02 -14.43 4.32
N ALA A 252 -17.38 -14.37 5.50
CA ALA A 252 -17.03 -13.12 6.13
C ALA A 252 -16.02 -12.33 5.29
N ALA A 253 -14.97 -12.97 4.77
CA ALA A 253 -13.95 -12.32 3.97
C ALA A 253 -14.49 -11.77 2.64
N GLU A 254 -15.41 -12.48 1.97
CA GLU A 254 -16.05 -11.98 0.74
C GLU A 254 -16.91 -10.75 1.00
N ARG A 255 -17.58 -10.69 2.15
CA ARG A 255 -18.41 -9.54 2.55
C ARG A 255 -17.56 -8.34 3.01
N LEU A 256 -16.55 -8.59 3.83
CA LEU A 256 -15.71 -7.54 4.40
C LEU A 256 -14.72 -6.97 3.38
N PHE A 257 -14.20 -7.82 2.49
CA PHE A 257 -13.19 -7.45 1.51
C PHE A 257 -13.71 -7.75 0.10
N PRO A 258 -14.62 -6.91 -0.45
CA PRO A 258 -15.17 -7.12 -1.77
C PRO A 258 -14.05 -7.06 -2.82
N ALA A 259 -14.25 -7.78 -3.93
CA ALA A 259 -13.30 -7.77 -5.02
C ALA A 259 -13.12 -6.35 -5.58
N PHE A 260 -11.90 -6.00 -5.98
CA PHE A 260 -11.61 -4.68 -6.54
C PHE A 260 -12.44 -4.42 -7.80
N SER A 261 -13.16 -3.29 -7.80
CA SER A 261 -13.82 -2.73 -8.97
C SER A 261 -13.22 -1.36 -9.27
N ALA A 262 -12.88 -1.13 -10.55
CA ALA A 262 -12.38 0.18 -11.00
C ALA A 262 -13.42 1.31 -10.81
N ASN A 263 -14.69 0.92 -10.65
CA ASN A 263 -15.85 1.79 -10.52
C ASN A 263 -16.38 1.87 -9.07
N ARG A 264 -15.50 1.71 -8.06
CA ARG A 264 -15.87 1.66 -6.63
C ARG A 264 -16.77 2.81 -6.17
N LEU A 265 -16.61 4.01 -6.75
CA LEU A 265 -17.48 5.17 -6.48
C LEU A 265 -18.91 4.99 -7.01
N ALA A 266 -19.10 4.34 -8.16
CA ALA A 266 -20.42 4.04 -8.68
C ALA A 266 -21.11 2.91 -7.89
N ASP A 267 -20.34 1.99 -7.30
CA ASP A 267 -20.87 0.87 -6.51
C ASP A 267 -21.25 1.28 -5.07
N GLN A 268 -20.68 2.37 -4.53
CA GLN A 268 -20.96 2.84 -3.15
C GLN A 268 -22.01 3.96 -3.06
N VAL A 269 -22.31 4.64 -4.16
CA VAL A 269 -23.34 5.68 -4.17
C VAL A 269 -24.69 5.03 -4.50
N THR A 270 -25.35 4.50 -3.47
CA THR A 270 -26.79 4.20 -3.55
C THR A 270 -27.53 5.52 -3.45
N VAL A 271 -27.84 6.12 -4.61
CA VAL A 271 -28.71 7.30 -4.67
C VAL A 271 -30.12 6.84 -4.33
N ASP A 272 -30.71 7.35 -3.24
CA ASP A 272 -32.12 7.09 -2.95
C ASP A 272 -33.02 7.74 -4.02
N ARG A 273 -34.32 7.41 -4.02
CA ARG A 273 -35.25 7.90 -5.04
C ARG A 273 -35.30 9.43 -5.09
N ASP A 274 -35.21 10.10 -3.94
CA ASP A 274 -35.41 11.53 -3.82
C ASP A 274 -34.14 12.29 -4.22
N GLN A 275 -32.97 11.75 -3.88
CA GLN A 275 -31.67 12.22 -4.37
C GLN A 275 -31.55 12.07 -5.89
N TRP A 276 -32.07 10.96 -6.46
CA TRP A 276 -32.07 10.74 -7.90
C TRP A 276 -32.97 11.72 -8.62
N LEU A 277 -34.17 11.97 -8.07
CA LEU A 277 -35.08 12.97 -8.62
C LEU A 277 -34.49 14.38 -8.56
N THR A 278 -33.83 14.73 -7.46
CA THR A 278 -33.15 16.03 -7.30
C THR A 278 -32.02 16.20 -8.31
N LEU A 279 -31.21 15.15 -8.51
CA LEU A 279 -30.15 15.17 -9.52
C LEU A 279 -30.71 15.32 -10.94
N MET A 280 -31.77 14.57 -11.27
CA MET A 280 -32.40 14.63 -12.59
C MET A 280 -33.08 15.97 -12.85
N ASP A 281 -33.65 16.60 -11.82
CA ASP A 281 -34.24 17.93 -11.89
C ASP A 281 -33.17 19.02 -12.10
N ALA A 282 -32.05 18.92 -11.39
CA ALA A 282 -30.89 19.80 -11.59
C ALA A 282 -30.31 19.65 -13.01
N LEU A 283 -30.14 18.41 -13.50
CA LEU A 283 -29.64 18.15 -14.85
C LEU A 283 -30.62 18.61 -15.94
N ARG A 284 -31.93 18.48 -15.71
CA ARG A 284 -32.96 19.02 -16.61
C ARG A 284 -32.90 20.55 -16.65
N THR A 285 -32.78 21.19 -15.50
CA THR A 285 -32.67 22.66 -15.37
C THR A 285 -31.44 23.18 -16.10
N ILE A 286 -30.29 22.50 -15.99
CA ILE A 286 -29.06 22.84 -16.72
C ILE A 286 -29.27 22.68 -18.22
N ARG A 287 -29.93 21.60 -18.66
CA ARG A 287 -30.19 21.36 -20.09
C ARG A 287 -31.19 22.36 -20.69
N GLU A 288 -32.19 22.78 -19.94
CA GLU A 288 -33.15 23.82 -20.36
C GLU A 288 -32.51 25.21 -20.44
N ARG A 289 -31.35 25.41 -19.80
CA ARG A 289 -30.53 26.62 -19.85
C ARG A 289 -29.28 26.47 -20.73
N ASP A 290 -29.36 25.64 -21.78
CA ASP A 290 -28.26 25.41 -22.74
C ASP A 290 -26.91 25.00 -22.11
N GLY A 291 -26.94 24.33 -20.95
CA GLY A 291 -25.74 23.82 -20.29
C GLY A 291 -25.10 24.77 -19.27
N ASP A 292 -25.73 25.91 -18.96
CA ASP A 292 -25.24 26.82 -17.92
C ASP A 292 -25.54 26.29 -16.51
N ALA A 293 -24.48 25.81 -15.84
CA ALA A 293 -24.53 25.25 -14.49
C ALA A 293 -24.05 26.23 -13.40
N SER A 294 -23.85 27.51 -13.74
CA SER A 294 -23.24 28.50 -12.84
C SER A 294 -24.00 28.64 -11.52
N ASP A 295 -25.34 28.67 -11.56
CA ASP A 295 -26.19 28.80 -10.36
C ASP A 295 -26.09 27.59 -9.41
N MET A 296 -25.85 26.39 -9.95
CA MET A 296 -25.67 25.18 -9.13
C MET A 296 -24.26 25.14 -8.51
N LEU A 297 -23.25 25.62 -9.23
CA LEU A 297 -21.88 25.73 -8.72
C LEU A 297 -21.78 26.81 -7.62
N ASP A 298 -22.49 27.93 -7.78
CA ASP A 298 -22.57 28.98 -6.76
C ASP A 298 -23.23 28.47 -5.49
N ARG A 299 -24.31 27.68 -5.61
CA ARG A 299 -24.95 27.04 -4.45
C ARG A 299 -24.04 26.06 -3.73
N LEU A 300 -23.25 25.26 -4.46
CA LEU A 300 -22.29 24.33 -3.85
C LEU A 300 -21.16 25.08 -3.15
N ALA A 301 -20.64 26.14 -3.75
CA ALA A 301 -19.64 27.01 -3.12
C ALA A 301 -20.19 27.69 -1.85
N GLN A 302 -21.47 28.08 -1.85
CA GLN A 302 -22.14 28.63 -0.67
C GLN A 302 -22.24 27.60 0.46
N ILE A 303 -22.58 26.35 0.14
CA ILE A 303 -22.66 25.24 1.10
C ILE A 303 -21.26 24.91 1.67
N GLU A 304 -20.23 24.89 0.83
CA GLU A 304 -18.84 24.71 1.28
C GLU A 304 -18.41 25.84 2.23
N ALA A 305 -18.76 27.08 1.91
CA ALA A 305 -18.47 28.24 2.76
C ALA A 305 -19.25 28.22 4.09
N ASP A 306 -20.49 27.70 4.11
CA ASP A 306 -21.26 27.50 5.34
C ASP A 306 -20.67 26.36 6.19
N LEU A 307 -20.26 25.25 5.58
CA LEU A 307 -19.61 24.12 6.26
C LEU A 307 -18.26 24.51 6.86
N GLY A 308 -17.45 25.28 6.12
CA GLY A 308 -16.18 25.83 6.62
C GLY A 308 -16.39 26.74 7.84
N ARG A 309 -17.44 27.58 7.82
CA ARG A 309 -17.81 28.42 8.98
C ARG A 309 -18.27 27.61 10.19
N GLN A 310 -18.99 26.51 10.00
CA GLN A 310 -19.41 25.62 11.09
C GLN A 310 -18.23 24.88 11.72
N ALA A 311 -17.24 24.46 10.93
CA ALA A 311 -16.01 23.82 11.42
C ALA A 311 -15.17 24.78 12.28
N ASP A 312 -14.97 26.01 11.82
CA ASP A 312 -14.26 27.08 12.55
C ASP A 312 -14.94 27.46 13.88
N LEU A 313 -16.28 27.44 13.92
CA LEU A 313 -17.05 27.65 15.15
C LEU A 313 -16.82 26.50 16.14
N SER A 314 -16.77 25.25 15.67
CA SER A 314 -16.54 24.09 16.53
C SER A 314 -15.16 24.09 17.19
N GLU A 315 -14.11 24.51 16.45
CA GLU A 315 -12.74 24.64 16.98
C GLU A 315 -12.62 25.76 18.02
N ARG A 316 -13.38 26.85 17.87
CA ARG A 316 -13.35 27.97 18.82
C ARG A 316 -14.09 27.71 20.13
N THR A 317 -15.09 26.84 20.14
CA THR A 317 -15.90 26.56 21.36
C THR A 317 -15.47 25.35 22.19
N GLY A 318 -14.49 24.54 21.75
CA GLY A 318 -13.85 23.54 22.60
C GLY A 318 -14.79 22.50 23.25
N MET A 319 -15.91 22.15 22.63
CA MET A 319 -16.83 21.10 23.12
C MET A 319 -17.06 20.02 22.05
N PRO A 320 -16.97 18.72 22.40
CA PRO A 320 -17.35 17.65 21.50
C PRO A 320 -18.88 17.51 21.47
N LEU A 321 -19.48 17.49 20.27
CA LEU A 321 -20.89 17.15 20.08
C LEU A 321 -21.12 15.67 20.40
N ALA A 322 -21.82 15.43 21.51
CA ALA A 322 -22.45 14.15 21.81
C ALA A 322 -23.56 13.87 20.80
N VAL A 323 -23.57 12.67 20.23
CA VAL A 323 -24.68 12.15 19.42
C VAL A 323 -25.83 11.79 20.38
N PRO A 324 -27.04 12.38 20.25
CA PRO A 324 -28.17 11.99 21.08
C PRO A 324 -28.79 10.70 20.52
N GLY A 325 -28.85 9.65 21.33
CA GLY A 325 -29.74 8.51 21.07
C GLY A 325 -29.11 7.12 21.21
N ARG A 326 -28.82 6.68 22.44
CA ARG A 326 -29.21 5.33 22.89
C ARG A 326 -29.04 5.22 24.40
N GLU A 327 -30.17 5.19 25.09
CA GLU A 327 -30.28 4.72 26.47
C GLU A 327 -29.81 3.27 26.56
N ALA A 328 -28.97 2.98 27.54
CA ALA A 328 -28.74 1.62 28.03
C ALA A 328 -29.67 1.38 29.22
N PRO A 329 -30.21 0.15 29.38
CA PRO A 329 -30.48 -0.38 30.71
C PRO A 329 -29.52 -1.51 31.06
N ALA A 330 -29.33 -1.63 32.37
CA ALA A 330 -28.35 -2.42 33.09
C ALA A 330 -28.76 -3.87 33.38
N GLN A 331 -27.86 -4.59 34.09
CA GLN A 331 -28.01 -5.84 34.86
C GLN A 331 -27.96 -7.16 34.04
N ALA A 332 -27.44 -8.30 34.50
CA ALA A 332 -26.62 -8.74 35.64
C ALA A 332 -26.27 -10.25 35.44
N ALA A 333 -25.29 -10.74 36.22
CA ALA A 333 -25.13 -12.12 36.74
C ALA A 333 -24.58 -13.26 35.84
N ASP A 334 -23.36 -13.70 36.19
CA ASP A 334 -22.93 -14.99 36.79
C ASP A 334 -23.34 -16.38 36.23
N LEU A 335 -22.44 -17.34 36.56
CA LEU A 335 -22.48 -18.82 36.54
C LEU A 335 -21.63 -19.45 35.41
N ALA A 336 -20.43 -20.02 35.64
CA ALA A 336 -19.95 -21.14 36.49
C ALA A 336 -20.18 -22.54 35.89
N ASP A 337 -19.04 -23.24 35.72
CA ASP A 337 -18.73 -24.69 35.74
C ASP A 337 -19.52 -25.71 34.90
N ASP A 338 -18.82 -26.47 34.04
CA ASP A 338 -18.43 -27.88 34.31
C ASP A 338 -17.81 -28.55 33.06
N ASP A 339 -16.75 -29.32 33.30
CA ASP A 339 -15.95 -30.18 32.39
C ASP A 339 -15.91 -31.57 33.08
N PRO A 340 -15.29 -32.65 32.54
CA PRO A 340 -15.42 -33.41 31.28
C PRO A 340 -15.84 -34.88 31.63
N PRO A 341 -15.51 -35.98 30.89
CA PRO A 341 -14.15 -36.54 30.97
C PRO A 341 -13.61 -37.37 29.75
N ASP A 342 -12.29 -37.52 29.78
CA ASP A 342 -11.44 -38.68 29.43
C ASP A 342 -11.38 -39.30 28.02
N ALA A 343 -10.18 -39.38 27.45
CA ALA A 343 -9.29 -40.54 27.65
C ALA A 343 -8.02 -40.53 26.76
N ALA A 344 -6.89 -40.85 27.40
CA ALA A 344 -5.75 -41.66 26.94
C ALA A 344 -4.85 -41.21 25.75
N GLY A 345 -3.57 -40.95 26.08
CA GLY A 345 -2.43 -40.96 25.13
C GLY A 345 -1.93 -42.39 24.85
N PRO A 346 -0.62 -42.66 24.65
CA PRO A 346 0.53 -41.81 24.27
C PRO A 346 1.16 -42.33 22.94
N VAL A 347 2.34 -41.84 22.52
CA VAL A 347 3.58 -42.61 22.18
C VAL A 347 4.59 -41.69 21.44
N THR A 348 5.84 -41.76 21.91
CA THR A 348 7.16 -41.35 21.39
C THR A 348 7.42 -41.78 19.92
N SER A 349 8.44 -41.38 19.13
CA SER A 349 9.85 -41.00 19.37
C SER A 349 10.53 -40.66 18.02
N ILE A 350 11.60 -39.85 18.08
CA ILE A 350 12.92 -39.99 17.40
C ILE A 350 13.02 -39.87 15.85
N GLY A 351 13.94 -39.00 15.39
CA GLY A 351 15.01 -39.47 14.48
C GLY A 351 15.33 -38.69 13.19
N LEU A 352 16.49 -38.04 13.21
CA LEU A 352 17.54 -38.03 12.17
C LEU A 352 17.48 -37.13 10.91
N ALA A 353 18.41 -36.16 10.94
CA ALA A 353 19.50 -35.92 9.98
C ALA A 353 19.26 -35.37 8.54
N ALA A 354 20.01 -34.29 8.29
CA ALA A 354 20.46 -33.75 7.00
C ALA A 354 21.48 -34.70 6.30
N PRO A 355 22.01 -34.45 5.07
CA PRO A 355 22.81 -33.28 4.66
C PRO A 355 22.40 -32.78 3.24
N GLY A 356 22.94 -31.77 2.56
CA GLY A 356 24.12 -30.91 2.68
C GLY A 356 24.36 -30.25 1.31
N GLY A 357 25.26 -29.26 1.27
CA GLY A 357 25.83 -28.67 0.05
C GLY A 357 24.96 -27.58 -0.59
N GLY A 358 25.43 -26.36 -0.86
CA GLY A 358 26.79 -25.86 -1.03
C GLY A 358 26.73 -24.86 -2.19
N GLY A 359 27.52 -23.78 -2.12
CA GLY A 359 27.79 -22.93 -3.29
C GLY A 359 27.19 -21.54 -3.26
N ALA A 360 27.87 -20.63 -2.56
CA ALA A 360 27.80 -19.20 -2.77
C ALA A 360 28.39 -18.81 -4.14
N ARG A 361 27.87 -17.74 -4.78
CA ARG A 361 28.61 -16.50 -5.12
C ARG A 361 27.74 -15.50 -5.92
N PRO A 362 28.10 -14.18 -5.93
CA PRO A 362 27.15 -13.07 -5.90
C PRO A 362 27.27 -12.10 -7.10
N ARG A 363 26.51 -10.99 -7.03
CA ARG A 363 26.58 -9.71 -7.78
C ARG A 363 25.50 -9.58 -8.87
N ALA A 364 24.95 -8.41 -9.21
CA ALA A 364 25.32 -7.02 -8.94
C ALA A 364 24.04 -6.16 -8.84
N GLY A 365 24.08 -5.14 -7.97
CA GLY A 365 22.94 -4.30 -7.67
C GLY A 365 22.55 -3.31 -8.76
N ALA A 366 21.29 -2.89 -8.70
CA ALA A 366 20.79 -1.68 -9.32
C ALA A 366 19.76 -1.06 -8.38
N ARG A 367 20.08 0.14 -7.88
CA ARG A 367 19.16 1.00 -7.13
C ARG A 367 17.95 1.33 -8.02
N ARG A 368 16.78 0.80 -7.70
CA ARG A 368 15.45 1.18 -8.18
C ARG A 368 14.62 1.71 -7.00
N GLY A 369 14.98 2.90 -6.54
CA GLY A 369 14.17 3.64 -5.57
C GLY A 369 12.79 3.89 -6.14
N ARG A 370 11.80 3.16 -5.63
CA ARG A 370 10.40 3.31 -6.01
C ARG A 370 9.63 3.88 -4.85
N ILE A 371 9.12 5.09 -5.06
CA ILE A 371 8.30 5.84 -4.14
C ILE A 371 6.89 5.25 -4.21
N LEU A 372 6.53 4.44 -3.22
CA LEU A 372 5.13 4.15 -2.96
C LEU A 372 4.55 5.38 -2.26
N ALA A 373 3.51 5.93 -2.89
CA ALA A 373 2.72 7.04 -2.40
C ALA A 373 2.37 6.84 -0.91
N ALA A 374 2.55 7.93 -0.18
CA ALA A 374 2.47 8.00 1.27
C ALA A 374 1.12 7.53 1.82
N VAL A 375 1.16 6.49 2.64
CA VAL A 375 0.20 6.33 3.75
C VAL A 375 0.99 6.67 5.01
N ARG A 376 0.83 7.90 5.49
CA ARG A 376 1.37 8.35 6.77
C ARG A 376 0.36 7.95 7.85
N PRO A 377 0.70 7.09 8.83
CA PRO A 377 -0.20 6.84 9.95
C PRO A 377 -0.34 8.12 10.80
N PRO A 378 -1.52 8.39 11.40
CA PRO A 378 -1.69 9.52 12.30
C PRO A 378 -0.72 9.39 13.47
N ARG A 379 0.05 10.45 13.70
CA ARG A 379 1.01 10.57 14.80
C ARG A 379 0.21 10.60 16.10
N ALA A 380 0.47 9.66 17.01
CA ALA A 380 -0.06 9.73 18.36
C ALA A 380 0.35 11.07 18.98
N ALA A 381 -0.64 11.82 19.49
CA ALA A 381 -0.43 13.11 20.12
C ALA A 381 0.57 12.95 21.28
N ALA A 382 1.68 13.69 21.20
CA ALA A 382 2.62 13.81 22.30
C ALA A 382 1.93 14.54 23.46
N ALA A 383 1.98 13.94 24.65
CA ALA A 383 1.56 14.57 25.89
C ALA A 383 2.34 15.89 26.11
N PRO A 384 1.69 16.96 26.60
CA PRO A 384 2.36 18.23 26.81
C PRO A 384 3.42 18.14 27.92
N PRO A 385 4.55 18.86 27.78
CA PRO A 385 5.58 18.88 28.81
C PRO A 385 5.08 19.64 30.04
N ARG A 386 5.29 19.04 31.21
CA ARG A 386 5.12 19.71 32.50
C ARG A 386 6.23 20.73 32.68
N ASN A 387 5.90 22.02 32.62
CA ASN A 387 6.75 23.10 33.12
C ASN A 387 6.68 23.12 34.65
N GLY A 388 7.84 23.04 35.29
CA GLY A 388 8.05 23.31 36.71
C GLY A 388 9.50 23.75 36.89
N ALA A 389 9.68 25.06 37.00
CA ALA A 389 10.95 25.73 37.22
C ALA A 389 11.51 25.46 38.63
N ALA A 390 12.84 25.40 38.76
CA ALA A 390 13.66 26.20 39.69
C ALA A 390 15.04 25.57 39.92
N GLY A 391 16.09 26.41 39.91
CA GLY A 391 17.26 26.23 40.78
C GLY A 391 18.57 25.83 40.11
N SER A 392 19.44 26.82 39.90
CA SER A 392 20.86 26.74 39.52
C SER A 392 21.80 26.40 40.68
N VAL A 393 23.09 26.20 40.34
CA VAL A 393 24.32 26.16 41.17
C VAL A 393 24.68 24.74 41.65
N GLY A 394 25.88 24.17 41.51
CA GLY A 394 27.23 24.58 41.06
C GLY A 394 28.19 23.41 41.39
N ASP A 395 29.32 23.33 40.70
CA ASP A 395 30.26 22.19 40.56
C ASP A 395 31.22 21.92 41.79
N PRO A 396 32.14 20.90 41.77
CA PRO A 396 32.50 19.97 42.87
C PRO A 396 33.83 20.35 43.62
N PRO A 397 34.54 19.52 44.46
CA PRO A 397 35.24 18.23 44.10
C PRO A 397 35.47 17.16 45.22
N ASP A 398 36.08 16.04 44.82
CA ASP A 398 37.01 15.11 45.52
C ASP A 398 36.66 14.44 46.87
N SER A 399 36.67 13.09 46.87
CA SER A 399 37.71 12.25 47.52
C SER A 399 37.26 10.79 47.71
N SER A 400 38.03 9.85 47.16
CA SER A 400 38.06 8.44 47.59
C SER A 400 38.84 8.33 48.90
N PRO A 401 38.60 7.31 49.77
CA PRO A 401 39.38 6.08 49.60
C PRO A 401 38.71 4.77 50.10
N SER A 402 39.17 3.65 49.51
CA SER A 402 39.43 2.30 50.07
C SER A 402 38.48 1.61 51.09
N GLY A 403 38.17 0.33 50.83
CA GLY A 403 37.94 -0.66 51.89
C GLY A 403 37.02 -1.84 51.57
N ASP A 404 37.62 -3.02 51.42
CA ASP A 404 37.14 -4.35 51.83
C ASP A 404 36.08 -5.15 51.03
N ALA A 405 36.64 -6.04 50.20
CA ALA A 405 36.55 -7.51 50.24
C ALA A 405 35.17 -8.20 50.46
N LYS A 406 34.75 -8.90 49.41
CA LYS A 406 33.77 -10.00 49.42
C LYS A 406 34.51 -11.36 49.41
N PRO A 407 34.07 -12.40 50.15
CA PRO A 407 34.42 -13.78 49.84
C PRO A 407 33.35 -14.44 48.96
N LYS A 408 33.78 -15.10 47.89
CA LYS A 408 33.02 -16.11 47.13
C LYS A 408 33.00 -17.44 47.89
N PRO A 409 31.96 -18.26 47.71
CA PRO A 409 32.11 -19.71 47.74
C PRO A 409 31.87 -20.34 46.35
N GLN A 410 32.66 -21.37 46.08
CA GLN A 410 32.59 -22.35 44.98
C GLN A 410 32.85 -23.72 45.65
N PRO A 411 32.73 -24.85 44.92
CA PRO A 411 31.56 -25.61 44.48
C PRO A 411 31.34 -26.87 45.38
N PRO A 412 30.65 -27.92 44.90
CA PRO A 412 31.43 -29.14 44.66
C PRO A 412 31.10 -29.90 43.36
N ALA A 413 32.19 -30.38 42.74
CA ALA A 413 32.33 -31.62 41.98
C ALA A 413 32.81 -32.70 43.00
N ASP A 414 32.66 -34.01 42.92
CA ASP A 414 32.34 -35.00 41.89
C ASP A 414 31.74 -36.24 42.60
N SER A 415 30.95 -37.05 41.89
CA SER A 415 30.94 -38.53 41.94
C SER A 415 30.21 -39.08 40.73
#